data_AF-A0AAD4JCQ1-F1
#
_entry.id   AF-A0AAD4JCQ1-F1
#
_cell.length_a   1.000
_cell.length_b   1.000
_cell.length_c   1.000
_cell.angle_alpha   90.00
_cell.angle_beta   90.00
_cell.angle_gamma   90.00
#
_symmetry.space_group_name_H-M   'P 1'
#
loop_
_entity.id
_entity.type
_entity.pdbx_description
1 polymer ?
#
loop_
_entity_poly.entity_id
_entity_poly.type
_entity_poly.pdbx_seq_one_letter_code
_entity_poly.pdbx_strand_id
1 'polypeptide(L)'
;MEEHLKDLLGRYREQFGSGPGLGPGSGTCLMKIDGVGVPFIKSLYRAAASLYRSDPWRRLRPGHLLGVRVGKDREWYGRKQPFPCVQLIGGDGGDLAIHMFRSAEDARKTTGARETLRVGNVELMRVTYEVESLMLLSNKRMIKCLGVEKSGEERFPVFDVVRCRSSGELEFRNPTFEELRFAYAVVMAVGLVHPLLREGEDANANANHSRIRMPPPSSPSFQPFIETVDVQWPAEINGDLVAVTVSHPPNQGYQEEIHF
;
A
#
# COMPACT_ATOMS: atom_id res chain seq x y z
N MET A 1 -36.19 3.69 1.38
CA MET A 1 -35.10 4.25 0.56
C MET A 1 -35.24 3.60 -0.81
N GLU A 2 -35.65 4.37 -1.82
CA GLU A 2 -35.97 3.85 -3.16
C GLU A 2 -34.78 3.10 -3.77
N GLU A 3 -35.02 1.91 -4.33
CA GLU A 3 -33.99 1.03 -4.91
C GLU A 3 -33.14 1.74 -5.98
N HIS A 4 -33.76 2.68 -6.70
CA HIS A 4 -33.09 3.49 -7.72
C HIS A 4 -31.99 4.38 -7.14
N LEU A 5 -32.19 4.91 -5.92
CA LEU A 5 -31.19 5.73 -5.24
C LEU A 5 -30.03 4.86 -4.74
N LYS A 6 -30.30 3.62 -4.33
CA LYS A 6 -29.27 2.66 -3.93
C LYS A 6 -28.41 2.21 -5.11
N ASP A 7 -29.03 1.96 -6.26
CA ASP A 7 -28.31 1.62 -7.51
C ASP A 7 -27.47 2.81 -7.99
N LEU A 8 -28.01 4.03 -7.95
CA LEU A 8 -27.28 5.24 -8.30
C LEU A 8 -26.10 5.51 -7.32
N LEU A 9 -26.31 5.33 -6.01
CA LEU A 9 -25.25 5.43 -4.99
C LEU A 9 -24.21 4.31 -5.10
N GLY A 10 -24.64 3.10 -5.50
CA GLY A 10 -23.77 1.98 -5.80
C GLY A 10 -22.83 2.31 -6.95
N ARG A 11 -23.40 2.71 -8.09
CA ARG A 11 -22.65 3.16 -9.27
C ARG A 11 -21.77 4.38 -9.00
N TYR A 12 -22.24 5.34 -8.20
CA TYR A 12 -21.43 6.50 -7.81
C TYR A 12 -20.25 6.11 -6.91
N ARG A 13 -20.42 5.15 -5.98
CA ARG A 13 -19.31 4.60 -5.17
C ARG A 13 -18.34 3.78 -6.01
N GLU A 14 -18.83 3.00 -6.96
CA GLU A 14 -18.02 2.25 -7.94
C GLU A 14 -17.19 3.18 -8.82
N GLN A 15 -17.75 4.34 -9.18
CA GLN A 15 -17.14 5.28 -10.12
C GLN A 15 -16.26 6.35 -9.44
N PHE A 16 -16.59 6.76 -8.20
CA PHE A 16 -15.99 7.93 -7.53
C PHE A 16 -15.59 7.71 -6.07
N GLY A 17 -15.44 6.47 -5.60
CA GLY A 17 -14.76 6.20 -4.34
C GLY A 17 -13.36 6.81 -4.38
N SER A 18 -13.14 7.90 -3.64
CA SER A 18 -11.97 8.77 -3.77
C SER A 18 -10.64 8.00 -3.59
N GLY A 19 -9.76 8.10 -4.61
CA GLY A 19 -8.40 7.55 -4.66
C GLY A 19 -8.26 6.10 -5.16
N PRO A 20 -7.37 5.87 -6.13
CA PRO A 20 -7.67 5.41 -7.48
C PRO A 20 -8.40 4.07 -7.47
N GLY A 21 -9.71 4.17 -7.23
CA GLY A 21 -10.68 3.22 -7.73
C GLY A 21 -11.29 2.25 -6.73
N LEU A 22 -10.89 2.28 -5.45
CA LEU A 22 -11.41 1.34 -4.44
C LEU A 22 -12.14 2.01 -3.27
N GLY A 23 -12.23 3.33 -3.25
CA GLY A 23 -12.97 4.08 -2.22
C GLY A 23 -12.35 4.04 -0.82
N PRO A 24 -13.02 4.70 0.14
CA PRO A 24 -12.55 4.80 1.52
C PRO A 24 -12.44 3.41 2.17
N GLY A 25 -11.67 3.36 3.24
CA GLY A 25 -11.42 2.18 4.03
C GLY A 25 -12.69 1.62 4.67
N SER A 26 -12.63 0.32 4.96
CA SER A 26 -13.78 -0.49 5.37
C SER A 26 -14.32 -0.21 6.78
N GLY A 27 -13.63 0.62 7.56
CA GLY A 27 -13.94 0.84 8.99
C GLY A 27 -13.45 -0.27 9.91
N THR A 28 -12.40 -0.99 9.49
CA THR A 28 -11.69 -1.98 10.31
C THR A 28 -11.35 -1.43 11.69
N CYS A 29 -11.90 -2.06 12.72
CA CYS A 29 -11.50 -1.83 14.10
C CYS A 29 -10.42 -2.86 14.48
N LEU A 30 -9.16 -2.43 14.56
CA LEU A 30 -8.02 -3.32 14.84
C LEU A 30 -8.12 -4.03 16.20
N MET A 31 -8.85 -3.44 17.16
CA MET A 31 -9.13 -4.07 18.45
C MET A 31 -10.00 -5.34 18.35
N LYS A 32 -10.66 -5.58 17.21
CA LYS A 32 -11.48 -6.77 16.98
C LYS A 32 -10.72 -7.92 16.30
N ILE A 33 -9.42 -7.74 16.07
CA ILE A 33 -8.60 -8.72 15.38
C ILE A 33 -7.89 -9.57 16.44
N ASP A 34 -8.06 -10.88 16.33
CA ASP A 34 -7.46 -11.82 17.26
C ASP A 34 -5.92 -11.71 17.25
N GLY A 35 -5.31 -11.70 18.43
CA GLY A 35 -3.86 -11.57 18.61
C GLY A 35 -3.31 -10.15 18.51
N VAL A 36 -4.12 -9.15 18.15
CA VAL A 36 -3.68 -7.75 18.06
C VAL A 36 -3.80 -7.05 19.42
N GLY A 37 -2.65 -6.83 20.08
CA GLY A 37 -2.59 -6.01 21.30
C GLY A 37 -2.63 -4.51 21.03
N VAL A 38 -3.17 -3.74 21.99
CA VAL A 38 -3.17 -2.26 21.95
C VAL A 38 -1.78 -1.65 21.70
N PRO A 39 -0.70 -2.13 22.34
CA PRO A 39 0.62 -1.55 22.08
C PRO A 39 1.08 -1.75 20.63
N PHE A 40 0.81 -2.93 20.05
CA PHE A 40 1.11 -3.18 18.64
C PHE A 40 0.31 -2.26 17.71
N ILE A 41 -0.97 -1.99 18.00
CA ILE A 41 -1.77 -0.99 17.27
C ILE A 41 -1.08 0.38 17.30
N LYS A 42 -0.59 0.83 18.46
CA LYS A 42 0.12 2.10 18.58
C LYS A 42 1.41 2.12 17.75
N SER A 43 2.18 1.03 17.79
CA SER A 43 3.41 0.87 16.99
C SER A 43 3.11 0.91 15.49
N LEU A 44 2.02 0.28 15.05
CA LEU A 44 1.57 0.31 13.65
C LEU A 44 1.18 1.72 13.20
N TYR A 45 0.42 2.45 14.02
CA TYR A 45 0.04 3.84 13.74
C TYR A 45 1.26 4.77 13.69
N ARG A 46 2.22 4.59 14.60
CA ARG A 46 3.49 5.34 14.60
C ARG A 46 4.30 5.10 13.32
N ALA A 47 4.45 3.84 12.92
CA ALA A 47 5.17 3.49 11.70
C ALA A 47 4.51 4.13 10.46
N ALA A 48 3.18 3.99 10.34
CA ALA A 48 2.44 4.58 9.23
C ALA A 48 2.47 6.12 9.23
N ALA A 49 2.43 6.75 10.41
CA ALA A 49 2.58 8.20 10.53
C ALA A 49 3.99 8.67 10.16
N SER A 50 5.03 7.92 10.54
CA SER A 50 6.42 8.21 10.15
C SER A 50 6.58 8.19 8.63
N LEU A 51 6.10 7.13 7.98
CA LEU A 51 6.12 7.02 6.51
C LEU A 51 5.30 8.14 5.86
N TYR A 52 4.17 8.53 6.45
CA TYR A 52 3.38 9.63 5.89
C TYR A 52 4.17 10.93 5.86
N ARG A 53 4.84 11.26 6.97
CA ARG A 53 5.60 12.50 7.13
C ARG A 53 6.89 12.54 6.32
N SER A 54 7.44 11.38 5.95
CA SER A 54 8.59 11.31 5.05
C SER A 54 8.22 11.61 3.58
N ASP A 55 6.93 11.78 3.29
CA ASP A 55 6.36 12.21 2.01
C ASP A 55 6.88 11.40 0.79
N PRO A 56 6.75 10.06 0.83
CA PRO A 56 7.22 9.21 -0.26
C PRO A 56 6.46 9.49 -1.56
N TRP A 57 5.18 9.89 -1.49
CA TRP A 57 4.34 10.15 -2.67
C TRP A 57 4.78 11.38 -3.48
N ARG A 58 5.61 12.27 -2.92
CA ARG A 58 6.25 13.32 -3.72
C ARG A 58 7.09 12.76 -4.85
N ARG A 59 7.71 11.60 -4.65
CA ARG A 59 8.63 10.93 -5.59
C ARG A 59 8.03 9.68 -6.21
N LEU A 60 7.33 8.89 -5.40
CA LEU A 60 6.70 7.63 -5.80
C LEU A 60 5.33 7.90 -6.42
N ARG A 61 5.11 7.39 -7.63
CA ARG A 61 3.86 7.47 -8.37
C ARG A 61 3.24 6.08 -8.50
N PRO A 62 1.93 5.96 -8.78
CA PRO A 62 1.27 4.67 -8.98
C PRO A 62 1.99 3.72 -9.96
N GLY A 63 2.73 4.21 -10.95
CA GLY A 63 3.51 3.35 -11.85
C GLY A 63 4.67 2.58 -11.20
N HIS A 64 5.09 2.95 -9.98
CA HIS A 64 6.28 2.39 -9.33
C HIS A 64 5.91 1.21 -8.43
N LEU A 65 6.12 0.00 -8.94
CA LEU A 65 5.98 -1.24 -8.17
C LEU A 65 7.31 -1.60 -7.48
N LEU A 66 7.21 -1.98 -6.22
CA LEU A 66 8.31 -2.51 -5.41
C LEU A 66 8.07 -3.99 -5.11
N GLY A 67 9.09 -4.82 -5.20
CA GLY A 67 9.10 -6.16 -4.65
C GLY A 67 9.63 -6.12 -3.22
N VAL A 68 8.92 -6.75 -2.28
CA VAL A 68 9.30 -6.79 -0.87
C VAL A 68 9.38 -8.24 -0.40
N ARG A 69 10.49 -8.59 0.24
CA ARG A 69 10.69 -9.86 0.97
C ARG A 69 10.99 -9.55 2.42
N VAL A 70 10.14 -10.02 3.34
CA VAL A 70 10.28 -9.81 4.78
C VAL A 70 10.70 -11.13 5.40
N GLY A 71 11.96 -11.23 5.82
CA GLY A 71 12.52 -12.44 6.43
C GLY A 71 12.48 -13.65 5.50
N LYS A 72 12.45 -14.84 6.10
CA LYS A 72 12.38 -16.12 5.37
C LYS A 72 10.94 -16.62 5.30
N ASP A 73 10.57 -17.32 4.23
CA ASP A 73 9.22 -17.89 4.07
C ASP A 73 8.77 -18.77 5.25
N ARG A 74 9.71 -19.48 5.89
CA ARG A 74 9.45 -20.31 7.08
C ARG A 74 9.03 -19.52 8.33
N GLU A 75 9.25 -18.21 8.36
CA GLU A 75 8.86 -17.31 9.46
C GLU A 75 7.41 -16.84 9.32
N TRP A 76 6.71 -17.25 8.26
CA TRP A 76 5.30 -16.94 8.00
C TRP A 76 4.41 -18.15 8.23
N TYR A 77 3.23 -17.89 8.81
CA TYR A 77 2.19 -18.91 8.93
C TYR A 77 1.75 -19.36 7.53
N GLY A 78 1.86 -20.66 7.24
CA GLY A 78 1.63 -21.20 5.89
C GLY A 78 2.86 -21.22 4.97
N ARG A 79 4.05 -20.88 5.49
CA ARG A 79 5.35 -20.93 4.78
C ARG A 79 5.42 -20.05 3.54
N LYS A 80 4.63 -18.99 3.47
CA LYS A 80 4.67 -18.00 2.39
C LYS A 80 4.22 -16.65 2.91
N GLN A 81 5.01 -15.60 2.63
CA GLN A 81 4.62 -14.23 2.96
C GLN A 81 3.40 -13.75 2.13
N PRO A 82 2.55 -12.85 2.66
CA PRO A 82 1.23 -12.59 2.08
C PRO A 82 1.24 -11.72 0.81
N PHE A 83 1.84 -10.53 0.86
CA PHE A 83 1.70 -9.50 -0.19
C PHE A 83 3.05 -8.94 -0.68
N PRO A 84 3.86 -9.73 -1.42
CA PRO A 84 5.23 -9.38 -1.80
C PRO A 84 5.36 -8.19 -2.76
N CYS A 85 4.29 -7.64 -3.32
CA CYS A 85 4.37 -6.56 -4.30
C CYS A 85 3.67 -5.31 -3.76
N VAL A 86 4.37 -4.19 -3.70
CA VAL A 86 3.91 -2.96 -3.05
C VAL A 86 3.88 -1.80 -4.05
N GLN A 87 2.86 -0.96 -3.93
CA GLN A 87 2.63 0.20 -4.78
C GLN A 87 2.16 1.37 -3.93
N LEU A 88 2.72 2.56 -4.18
CA LEU A 88 2.27 3.80 -3.55
C LEU A 88 1.32 4.54 -4.48
N ILE A 89 0.28 5.11 -3.89
CA ILE A 89 -0.92 5.59 -4.57
C ILE A 89 -1.28 7.00 -4.09
N GLY A 90 -1.82 7.86 -4.97
CA GLY A 90 -2.39 9.18 -4.62
C GLY A 90 -1.48 10.40 -4.82
N GLY A 91 -0.24 10.20 -5.29
CA GLY A 91 0.71 11.30 -5.56
C GLY A 91 0.36 12.26 -6.71
N ASP A 92 -0.83 12.12 -7.30
CA ASP A 92 -1.40 12.89 -8.40
C ASP A 92 -2.70 13.63 -8.02
N GLY A 93 -2.98 13.78 -6.72
CA GLY A 93 -4.15 14.49 -6.19
C GLY A 93 -5.27 13.59 -5.68
N GLY A 94 -5.07 12.26 -5.69
CA GLY A 94 -5.95 11.29 -5.04
C GLY A 94 -5.61 11.04 -3.56
N ASP A 95 -6.41 10.20 -2.90
CA ASP A 95 -6.12 9.76 -1.53
C ASP A 95 -4.81 8.97 -1.47
N LEU A 96 -3.96 9.32 -0.48
CA LEU A 96 -2.67 8.68 -0.29
C LEU A 96 -2.86 7.28 0.28
N ALA A 97 -2.23 6.30 -0.35
CA ALA A 97 -2.30 4.91 0.09
C ALA A 97 -1.07 4.09 -0.27
N ILE A 98 -0.97 2.93 0.39
CA ILE A 98 -0.05 1.85 0.07
C ILE A 98 -0.90 0.62 -0.24
N HIS A 99 -0.77 0.12 -1.46
CA HIS A 99 -1.41 -1.13 -1.87
C HIS A 99 -0.37 -2.25 -1.88
N MET A 100 -0.71 -3.38 -1.27
CA MET A 100 0.13 -4.57 -1.19
C MET A 100 -0.61 -5.72 -1.88
N PHE A 101 -0.02 -6.23 -2.95
CA PHE A 101 -0.55 -7.25 -3.84
C PHE A 101 0.18 -8.58 -3.67
N ARG A 102 -0.51 -9.66 -4.00
CA ARG A 102 0.07 -11.01 -4.01
C ARG A 102 1.09 -11.21 -5.12
N SER A 103 1.02 -10.41 -6.19
CA SER A 103 1.95 -10.44 -7.32
C SER A 103 1.97 -9.12 -8.10
N ALA A 104 3.01 -8.91 -8.91
CA ALA A 104 3.06 -7.80 -9.87
C ALA A 104 1.97 -7.92 -10.96
N GLU A 105 1.51 -9.14 -11.25
CA GLU A 105 0.40 -9.37 -12.16
C GLU A 105 -0.91 -8.83 -11.58
N ASP A 106 -1.19 -9.11 -10.30
CA ASP A 106 -2.35 -8.59 -9.59
C ASP A 106 -2.32 -7.06 -9.51
N ALA A 107 -1.14 -6.48 -9.29
CA ALA A 107 -0.95 -5.03 -9.31
C ALA A 107 -1.30 -4.42 -10.67
N ARG A 108 -0.78 -5.00 -11.77
CA ARG A 108 -1.08 -4.56 -13.15
C ARG A 108 -2.56 -4.71 -13.49
N LYS A 109 -3.19 -5.82 -13.08
CA LYS A 109 -4.63 -6.04 -13.29
C LYS A 109 -5.48 -5.00 -12.58
N THR A 110 -5.09 -4.61 -11.37
CA THR A 110 -5.87 -3.68 -10.53
C THR A 110 -5.64 -2.21 -10.89
N THR A 111 -4.46 -1.87 -11.44
CA THR A 111 -4.07 -0.47 -11.72
C THR A 111 -3.91 -0.11 -13.19
N GLY A 112 -4.28 -1.02 -14.12
CA GLY A 112 -4.26 -0.77 -15.57
C GLY A 112 -5.28 0.28 -16.05
N ALA A 113 -5.06 0.79 -17.27
CA ALA A 113 -5.91 1.80 -17.91
C ALA A 113 -7.40 1.37 -17.92
N ARG A 114 -8.26 2.23 -17.38
CA ARG A 114 -9.60 1.93 -16.88
C ARG A 114 -10.69 1.89 -17.96
N GLU A 115 -10.41 1.29 -19.10
CA GLU A 115 -11.44 0.97 -20.08
C GLU A 115 -11.83 -0.51 -19.92
N THR A 116 -12.87 -0.78 -19.12
CA THR A 116 -13.64 -2.03 -19.09
C THR A 116 -13.02 -3.31 -18.49
N LEU A 117 -11.92 -3.25 -17.73
CA LEU A 117 -11.37 -4.45 -17.09
C LEU A 117 -12.18 -4.87 -15.85
N ARG A 118 -13.03 -5.90 -16.03
CA ARG A 118 -13.61 -6.71 -14.94
C ARG A 118 -12.48 -7.48 -14.25
N VAL A 119 -11.87 -6.89 -13.22
CA VAL A 119 -10.80 -7.53 -12.45
C VAL A 119 -11.40 -8.68 -11.64
N GLY A 120 -10.97 -9.91 -11.91
CA GLY A 120 -11.48 -11.11 -11.22
C GLY A 120 -10.74 -11.38 -9.91
N ASN A 121 -11.49 -11.58 -8.82
CA ASN A 121 -11.07 -12.22 -7.55
C ASN A 121 -9.66 -11.91 -7.01
N VAL A 122 -9.17 -10.67 -7.20
CA VAL A 122 -7.89 -10.23 -6.63
C VAL A 122 -8.13 -9.71 -5.22
N GLU A 123 -7.33 -10.20 -4.29
CA GLU A 123 -7.28 -9.69 -2.91
C GLU A 123 -5.98 -8.90 -2.71
N LEU A 124 -6.09 -7.70 -2.14
CA LEU A 124 -4.94 -6.85 -1.82
C LEU A 124 -5.14 -6.20 -0.44
N MET A 125 -4.03 -5.98 0.26
CA MET A 125 -4.03 -5.25 1.53
C MET A 125 -3.76 -3.77 1.29
N ARG A 126 -4.45 -2.90 2.03
CA ARG A 126 -4.30 -1.45 1.91
C ARG A 126 -3.94 -0.81 3.25
N VAL A 127 -3.14 0.25 3.14
CA VAL A 127 -2.97 1.27 4.17
C VAL A 127 -3.37 2.60 3.54
N THR A 128 -4.56 3.11 3.86
CA THR A 128 -5.09 4.39 3.36
C THR A 128 -4.97 5.47 4.43
N TYR A 129 -4.73 6.73 4.03
CA TYR A 129 -4.62 7.85 4.96
C TYR A 129 -5.84 8.75 4.90
N GLU A 130 -6.83 8.44 5.74
CA GLU A 130 -8.13 9.09 5.73
C GLU A 130 -8.23 10.25 6.71
N VAL A 131 -9.06 11.24 6.38
CA VAL A 131 -9.40 12.34 7.27
C VAL A 131 -10.37 11.84 8.34
N GLU A 132 -10.15 12.20 9.62
CA GLU A 132 -10.97 11.74 10.75
C GLU A 132 -12.46 11.98 10.48
N SER A 133 -12.86 13.12 9.93
CA SER A 133 -14.26 13.45 9.66
C SER A 133 -14.97 12.42 8.77
N LEU A 134 -14.26 11.81 7.82
CA LEU A 134 -14.78 10.83 6.87
C LEU A 134 -14.77 9.39 7.41
N MET A 135 -14.06 9.14 8.51
CA MET A 135 -13.95 7.80 9.08
C MET A 135 -15.26 7.30 9.68
N LEU A 136 -15.44 5.98 9.58
CA LEU A 136 -16.51 5.27 10.28
C LEU A 136 -16.37 5.39 11.79
N LEU A 137 -17.52 5.32 12.48
CA LEU A 137 -17.61 5.58 13.93
C LEU A 137 -16.76 4.61 14.77
N SER A 138 -16.62 3.36 14.33
CA SER A 138 -15.74 2.37 14.95
C SER A 138 -14.29 2.83 14.99
N ASN A 139 -13.76 3.35 13.88
CA ASN A 139 -12.40 3.84 13.76
C ASN A 139 -12.21 5.08 14.64
N LYS A 140 -13.14 6.04 14.57
CA LYS A 140 -13.11 7.25 15.41
C LYS A 140 -13.05 6.89 16.90
N ARG A 141 -13.87 5.94 17.35
CA ARG A 141 -13.88 5.50 18.75
C ARG A 141 -12.55 4.86 19.12
N MET A 142 -12.04 3.95 18.30
CA MET A 142 -10.74 3.32 18.55
C MET A 142 -9.60 4.35 18.63
N ILE A 143 -9.53 5.27 17.67
CA ILE A 143 -8.51 6.33 17.61
C ILE A 143 -8.53 7.16 18.90
N LYS A 144 -9.72 7.61 19.31
CA LYS A 144 -9.90 8.40 20.53
C LYS A 144 -9.58 7.62 21.81
N CYS A 145 -10.03 6.37 21.90
CA CYS A 145 -9.80 5.53 23.08
C CYS A 145 -8.32 5.17 23.26
N LEU A 146 -7.61 4.91 22.16
CA LEU A 146 -6.23 4.46 22.23
C LEU A 146 -5.23 5.61 22.21
N GLY A 147 -5.62 6.81 21.77
CA GLY A 147 -4.71 7.95 21.63
C GLY A 147 -3.59 7.65 20.64
N VAL A 148 -3.96 7.11 19.47
CA VAL A 148 -3.00 6.72 18.41
C VAL A 148 -2.42 7.93 17.70
N GLU A 149 -1.26 7.74 17.09
CA GLU A 149 -0.51 8.80 16.42
C GLU A 149 -1.20 9.29 15.14
N LYS A 150 -1.28 10.62 14.97
CA LYS A 150 -1.80 11.25 13.75
C LYS A 150 -0.73 11.25 12.66
N SER A 151 -1.09 10.94 11.42
CA SER A 151 -0.18 10.99 10.28
C SER A 151 0.02 12.42 9.76
N GLY A 152 -1.07 13.18 9.64
CA GLY A 152 -1.08 14.57 9.18
C GLY A 152 -2.19 15.38 9.85
N GLU A 153 -2.63 16.47 9.22
CA GLU A 153 -3.75 17.29 9.71
C GLU A 153 -5.05 16.47 9.73
N GLU A 154 -5.39 15.98 10.92
CA GLU A 154 -6.52 15.07 11.17
C GLU A 154 -6.56 13.82 10.29
N ARG A 155 -5.41 13.32 9.85
CA ARG A 155 -5.30 12.09 9.05
C ARG A 155 -4.79 10.91 9.86
N PHE A 156 -5.42 9.76 9.67
CA PHE A 156 -5.01 8.51 10.31
C PHE A 156 -4.97 7.36 9.31
N PRO A 157 -4.08 6.37 9.51
CA PRO A 157 -4.04 5.18 8.69
C PRO A 157 -5.25 4.29 8.95
N VAL A 158 -5.81 3.72 7.88
CA VAL A 158 -6.82 2.67 7.92
C VAL A 158 -6.23 1.44 7.23
N PHE A 159 -6.34 0.29 7.91
CA PHE A 159 -5.81 -0.99 7.43
C PHE A 159 -6.98 -1.90 7.07
N ASP A 160 -7.03 -2.35 5.82
CA ASP A 160 -8.03 -3.33 5.40
C ASP A 160 -7.50 -4.24 4.30
N VAL A 161 -8.25 -5.30 4.06
CA VAL A 161 -8.04 -6.15 2.89
C VAL A 161 -9.28 -6.02 2.02
N VAL A 162 -9.06 -5.68 0.76
CA VAL A 162 -10.11 -5.53 -0.24
C VAL A 162 -9.98 -6.63 -1.28
N ARG A 163 -11.12 -7.23 -1.61
CA ARG A 163 -11.27 -8.19 -2.68
C ARG A 163 -12.14 -7.59 -3.78
N CYS A 164 -11.57 -7.51 -4.98
CA CYS A 164 -12.30 -7.11 -6.18
C CYS A 164 -12.98 -8.34 -6.77
N ARG A 165 -14.32 -8.39 -6.75
CA ARG A 165 -15.08 -9.47 -7.39
C ARG A 165 -15.14 -9.26 -8.89
N SER A 166 -15.32 -10.34 -9.65
CA SER A 166 -15.48 -10.29 -11.10
C SER A 166 -16.70 -9.48 -11.56
N SER A 167 -17.67 -9.25 -10.67
CA SER A 167 -18.82 -8.34 -10.87
C SER A 167 -18.44 -6.86 -10.82
N GLY A 168 -17.25 -6.51 -10.34
CA GLY A 168 -16.84 -5.13 -10.04
C GLY A 168 -17.11 -4.71 -8.60
N GLU A 169 -17.83 -5.53 -7.82
CA GLU A 169 -18.11 -5.25 -6.41
C GLU A 169 -16.85 -5.38 -5.55
N LEU A 170 -16.72 -4.48 -4.58
CA LEU A 170 -15.66 -4.48 -3.59
C LEU A 170 -16.15 -5.11 -2.31
N GLU A 171 -15.43 -6.13 -1.86
CA GLU A 171 -15.65 -6.78 -0.58
C GLU A 171 -14.49 -6.48 0.34
N PHE A 172 -14.79 -6.02 1.56
CA PHE A 172 -13.79 -5.68 2.55
C PHE A 172 -13.82 -6.64 3.72
N ARG A 173 -12.64 -6.99 4.22
CA ARG A 173 -12.48 -7.75 5.45
C ARG A 173 -11.41 -7.12 6.35
N ASN A 174 -11.47 -7.48 7.62
CA ASN A 174 -10.39 -7.18 8.54
C ASN A 174 -9.12 -7.94 8.12
N PRO A 175 -7.93 -7.33 8.25
CA PRO A 175 -6.68 -8.05 8.11
C PRO A 175 -6.50 -9.03 9.28
N THR A 176 -5.70 -10.06 9.05
CA THR A 176 -5.21 -10.96 10.09
C THR A 176 -4.01 -10.35 10.82
N PHE A 177 -3.64 -10.90 11.98
CA PHE A 177 -2.45 -10.46 12.70
C PHE A 177 -1.16 -10.55 11.84
N GLU A 178 -0.98 -11.65 11.09
CA GLU A 178 0.18 -11.81 10.21
C GLU A 178 0.22 -10.79 9.07
N GLU A 179 -0.94 -10.42 8.51
CA GLU A 179 -1.02 -9.37 7.49
C GLU A 179 -0.65 -8.00 8.07
N LEU A 180 -1.07 -7.70 9.31
CA LEU A 180 -0.66 -6.48 10.01
C LEU A 180 0.83 -6.46 10.35
N ARG A 181 1.39 -7.60 10.77
CA ARG A 181 2.82 -7.77 11.00
C ARG A 181 3.62 -7.53 9.71
N PHE A 182 3.15 -8.08 8.60
CA PHE A 182 3.73 -7.83 7.28
C PHE A 182 3.65 -6.35 6.89
N ALA A 183 2.48 -5.72 7.04
CA ALA A 183 2.30 -4.30 6.74
C ALA A 183 3.19 -3.39 7.57
N TYR A 184 3.39 -3.70 8.86
CA TYR A 184 4.34 -2.98 9.71
C TYR A 184 5.75 -3.01 9.10
N ALA A 185 6.25 -4.20 8.75
CA ALA A 185 7.58 -4.35 8.18
C ALA A 185 7.73 -3.63 6.83
N VAL A 186 6.71 -3.73 5.97
CA VAL A 186 6.67 -3.00 4.69
C VAL A 186 6.71 -1.49 4.90
N VAL A 187 5.87 -0.95 5.78
CA VAL A 187 5.79 0.49 6.04
C VAL A 187 7.13 1.02 6.55
N MET A 188 7.75 0.29 7.50
CA MET A 188 9.07 0.64 8.01
C MET A 188 10.14 0.58 6.92
N ALA A 189 10.21 -0.52 6.17
CA ALA A 189 11.22 -0.70 5.12
C ALA A 189 11.08 0.32 3.99
N VAL A 190 9.85 0.59 3.53
CA VAL A 190 9.59 1.63 2.53
C VAL A 190 10.02 2.99 3.06
N GLY A 191 9.76 3.29 4.34
CA GLY A 191 10.23 4.50 5.03
C GLY A 191 11.74 4.71 4.97
N LEU A 192 12.51 3.63 5.09
CA LEU A 192 13.97 3.66 5.03
C LEU A 192 14.51 3.71 3.59
N VAL A 193 13.81 3.05 2.66
CA VAL A 193 14.29 2.82 1.29
C VAL A 193 13.87 3.93 0.32
N HIS A 194 12.68 4.51 0.46
CA HIS A 194 12.18 5.50 -0.49
C HIS A 194 13.10 6.72 -0.69
N PRO A 195 13.91 7.18 0.29
CA PRO A 195 14.88 8.24 0.08
C PRO A 195 16.03 7.83 -0.85
N LEU A 196 16.40 6.54 -0.87
CA LEU A 196 17.55 5.99 -1.59
C LEU A 196 17.29 5.75 -3.08
N LEU A 197 16.02 5.66 -3.48
CA LEU A 197 15.64 5.45 -4.88
C LEU A 197 16.21 6.57 -5.76
N ARG A 198 16.80 6.24 -6.91
CA ARG A 198 17.36 7.21 -7.87
C ARG A 198 16.50 7.24 -9.12
N GLU A 199 16.09 8.43 -9.54
CA GLU A 199 15.34 8.60 -10.78
C GLU A 199 16.23 8.17 -11.96
N GLY A 200 15.66 7.44 -12.93
CA GLY A 200 16.36 7.02 -14.13
C GLY A 200 16.77 8.20 -15.01
N GLU A 201 17.86 8.03 -15.75
CA GLU A 201 18.44 9.07 -16.62
C GLU A 201 17.45 9.57 -17.69
N ASP A 202 16.46 8.75 -18.07
CA ASP A 202 15.40 9.08 -19.03
C ASP A 202 14.35 10.08 -18.51
N ALA A 203 14.32 10.39 -17.20
CA ALA A 203 13.40 11.38 -16.65
C ALA A 203 13.75 12.83 -17.07
N ASN A 204 15.02 13.10 -17.41
CA ASN A 204 15.52 14.43 -17.77
C ASN A 204 15.80 14.64 -19.27
N ALA A 205 15.73 13.59 -20.10
CA ALA A 205 16.12 13.69 -21.52
C ALA A 205 15.06 14.33 -22.45
N ASN A 206 13.81 14.52 -21.99
CA ASN A 206 12.70 14.95 -22.85
C ASN A 206 12.10 16.34 -22.55
N ALA A 207 12.86 17.24 -21.89
CA ALA A 207 12.41 18.63 -21.70
C ALA A 207 12.56 19.52 -22.94
N ASN A 208 13.29 19.07 -23.96
CA ASN A 208 13.39 19.73 -25.26
C ASN A 208 13.15 18.67 -26.33
N HIS A 209 12.07 18.78 -27.11
CA HIS A 209 11.89 18.40 -28.53
C HIS A 209 10.39 18.16 -28.83
N SER A 210 9.79 19.15 -29.50
CA SER A 210 8.68 19.10 -30.47
C SER A 210 7.65 17.96 -30.45
N ARG A 211 6.39 18.37 -30.20
CA ARG A 211 5.12 17.87 -30.77
C ARG A 211 5.24 16.82 -31.89
N ILE A 212 5.04 15.53 -31.60
CA ILE A 212 4.26 14.55 -32.41
C ILE A 212 3.72 13.46 -31.45
N ARG A 213 2.43 13.14 -31.60
CA ARG A 213 1.68 12.09 -30.89
C ARG A 213 2.44 10.75 -30.82
N MET A 214 2.79 10.32 -29.61
CA MET A 214 3.06 8.93 -29.20
C MET A 214 2.42 8.74 -27.81
N PRO A 215 1.98 7.52 -27.42
CA PRO A 215 1.27 7.28 -26.15
C PRO A 215 2.15 7.71 -24.96
N PRO A 216 1.56 8.09 -23.81
CA PRO A 216 2.25 8.87 -22.80
C PRO A 216 3.49 8.13 -22.28
N PRO A 217 4.61 8.82 -22.03
CA PRO A 217 5.76 8.21 -21.39
C PRO A 217 5.28 7.74 -20.01
N SER A 218 5.21 6.41 -19.86
CA SER A 218 5.04 5.75 -18.57
C SER A 218 6.02 6.36 -17.58
N SER A 219 5.53 6.65 -16.38
CA SER A 219 6.15 7.33 -15.24
C SER A 219 7.68 7.28 -15.15
N PRO A 220 8.36 8.33 -14.63
CA PRO A 220 9.82 8.35 -14.49
C PRO A 220 10.30 7.08 -13.78
N SER A 221 10.88 6.14 -14.53
CA SER A 221 11.31 4.86 -13.99
C SER A 221 12.47 5.10 -13.03
N PHE A 222 12.44 4.50 -11.84
CA PHE A 222 13.64 4.46 -11.01
C PHE A 222 14.67 3.54 -11.66
N GLN A 223 15.95 3.80 -11.41
CA GLN A 223 16.99 2.84 -11.71
C GLN A 223 16.69 1.51 -10.99
N PRO A 224 17.08 0.36 -11.58
CA PRO A 224 17.06 -0.91 -10.88
C PRO A 224 17.72 -0.78 -9.50
N PHE A 225 17.06 -1.32 -8.50
CA PHE A 225 17.42 -1.12 -7.11
C PHE A 225 17.12 -2.39 -6.32
N ILE A 226 18.05 -2.79 -5.47
CA ILE A 226 17.84 -3.83 -4.47
C ILE A 226 18.55 -3.42 -3.20
N GLU A 227 17.82 -3.36 -2.09
CA GLU A 227 18.37 -2.97 -0.80
C GLU A 227 17.74 -3.84 0.28
N THR A 228 18.55 -4.23 1.26
CA THR A 228 18.08 -4.99 2.41
C THR A 228 18.28 -4.14 3.65
N VAL A 229 17.17 -3.85 4.33
CA VAL A 229 17.17 -3.06 5.57
C VAL A 229 16.73 -3.92 6.74
N ASP A 230 17.36 -3.72 7.89
CA ASP A 230 16.93 -4.38 9.11
C ASP A 230 15.79 -3.58 9.76
N VAL A 231 14.63 -4.20 9.87
CA VAL A 231 13.47 -3.64 10.56
C VAL A 231 13.39 -4.25 11.95
N GLN A 232 13.37 -3.40 12.97
CA GLN A 232 13.14 -3.84 14.34
C GLN A 232 11.65 -4.15 14.55
N TRP A 233 11.34 -5.33 15.09
CA TRP A 233 9.97 -5.60 15.50
C TRP A 233 9.60 -4.73 16.71
N PRO A 234 8.34 -4.30 16.83
CA PRO A 234 7.90 -3.63 18.03
C PRO A 234 7.98 -4.63 19.19
N ALA A 235 8.28 -4.14 20.40
CA ALA A 235 8.59 -4.98 21.56
C ALA A 235 7.48 -6.02 21.91
N GLU A 236 6.28 -5.81 21.38
CA GLU A 236 5.12 -6.67 21.64
C GLU A 236 4.99 -7.82 20.64
N ILE A 237 5.82 -7.84 19.60
CA ILE A 237 6.03 -8.99 18.71
C ILE A 237 7.37 -9.59 19.11
N ASN A 238 7.36 -10.82 19.63
CA ASN A 238 8.58 -11.53 19.98
C ASN A 238 9.50 -11.69 18.75
N GLY A 239 10.55 -10.87 18.68
CA GLY A 239 11.58 -10.90 17.65
C GLY A 239 12.45 -9.64 17.72
N ASP A 240 13.74 -9.76 17.44
CA ASP A 240 14.65 -8.61 17.52
C ASP A 240 14.65 -7.80 16.21
N LEU A 241 15.15 -8.40 15.14
CA LEU A 241 15.30 -7.75 13.84
C LEU A 241 14.81 -8.69 12.74
N VAL A 242 14.21 -8.13 11.70
CA VAL A 242 13.88 -8.83 10.46
C VAL A 242 14.51 -8.12 9.27
N ALA A 243 15.26 -8.87 8.46
CA ALA A 243 15.78 -8.36 7.21
C ALA A 243 14.63 -8.20 6.21
N VAL A 244 14.47 -7.00 5.66
CA VAL A 244 13.49 -6.68 4.62
C VAL A 244 14.21 -6.26 3.36
N THR A 245 14.13 -7.09 2.32
CA THR A 245 14.67 -6.76 0.99
C THR A 245 13.60 -6.06 0.17
N VAL A 246 13.90 -4.85 -0.30
CA VAL A 246 13.08 -4.06 -1.22
C VAL A 246 13.78 -4.00 -2.57
N SER A 247 13.03 -4.24 -3.65
CA SER A 247 13.54 -4.27 -5.01
C SER A 247 12.66 -3.47 -5.96
N HIS A 248 13.28 -2.86 -6.97
CA HIS A 248 12.61 -2.25 -8.12
C HIS A 248 13.38 -2.61 -9.40
N PRO A 249 12.74 -3.13 -10.45
CA PRO A 249 11.38 -3.67 -10.49
C PRO A 249 11.17 -4.87 -9.52
N PRO A 250 9.92 -5.26 -9.24
CA PRO A 250 9.62 -6.39 -8.37
C PRO A 250 10.23 -7.70 -8.87
N ASN A 251 10.62 -8.59 -7.94
CA ASN A 251 11.22 -9.90 -8.22
C ASN A 251 12.63 -9.87 -8.84
N GLN A 252 13.36 -8.76 -8.75
CA GLN A 252 14.80 -8.80 -8.98
C GLN A 252 15.47 -9.54 -7.81
N GLY A 253 16.14 -10.66 -8.12
CA GLY A 253 17.10 -11.27 -7.20
C GLY A 253 18.43 -10.53 -7.26
N TYR A 254 19.27 -10.68 -6.23
CA TYR A 254 20.68 -10.30 -6.33
C TYR A 254 21.28 -11.07 -7.52
N GLN A 255 21.65 -10.37 -8.59
CA GLN A 255 22.63 -10.89 -9.53
C GLN A 255 23.98 -10.54 -8.92
N GLU A 256 24.72 -11.54 -8.43
CA GLU A 256 26.14 -11.34 -8.19
C GLU A 256 26.75 -10.96 -9.55
N GLU A 257 27.19 -9.73 -9.70
CA GLU A 257 28.11 -9.36 -10.76
C GLU A 257 29.42 -10.12 -10.47
N ILE A 258 29.53 -11.32 -11.04
CA ILE A 258 30.81 -12.02 -11.15
C ILE A 258 31.64 -11.18 -12.13
N HIS A 259 32.43 -10.26 -11.59
CA HIS A 259 33.53 -9.67 -12.34
C HIS A 259 34.54 -10.79 -12.63
N PHE A 260 34.57 -11.22 -13.89
CA PHE A 260 35.67 -12.00 -14.46
C PHE A 260 36.85 -11.07 -14.78
#